data_AF-Q1QM47-F1
#
_entry.id   AF-Q1QM47-F1
#
_cell.length_a   1.000
_cell.length_b   1.000
_cell.length_c   1.000
_cell.angle_alpha   90.00
_cell.angle_beta   90.00
_cell.angle_gamma   90.00
#
_symmetry.space_group_name_H-M   'P 1'
#
loop_
_entity.id
_entity.type
_entity.pdbx_description
1 polymer ?
#
loop_
_entity_poly.entity_id
_entity_poly.type
_entity_poly.pdbx_seq_one_letter_code
_entity_poly.pdbx_strand_id
1 'polypeptide(L)'
;MTVAFGPAGLQDGRQQGAHSKQHVHIFMKNSLVEDRMIVRILLLAYSLLLASELPAASQQPKDDPWNPHHIDALPPDIRHYIAAICKGPARAQHDFATYSPTERRWRINLEYLRCDGLRDFRRKDQCLDVDFIQIGSRFRLAKKQYRECGF
;
A
#
# COMPACT_ATOMS: atom_id res chain seq x y z
N MET A 1 -32.40 88.69 -31.99
CA MET A 1 -33.85 88.78 -32.26
C MET A 1 -34.41 87.36 -32.35
N THR A 2 -35.61 87.20 -31.80
CA THR A 2 -36.58 86.11 -32.05
C THR A 2 -36.53 84.84 -31.19
N VAL A 3 -37.46 84.87 -30.24
CA VAL A 3 -38.30 83.86 -29.56
C VAL A 3 -38.52 82.49 -30.25
N ALA A 4 -38.60 81.42 -29.45
CA ALA A 4 -39.67 80.38 -29.48
C ALA A 4 -39.54 79.45 -28.24
N PHE A 5 -40.38 79.58 -27.21
CA PHE A 5 -41.66 78.88 -26.90
C PHE A 5 -41.53 77.45 -26.31
N GLY A 6 -41.97 77.30 -25.05
CA GLY A 6 -42.32 76.00 -24.42
C GLY A 6 -42.47 76.10 -22.88
N PRO A 7 -43.49 75.49 -22.22
CA PRO A 7 -44.01 75.98 -20.94
C PRO A 7 -43.74 75.11 -19.69
N ALA A 8 -43.83 75.79 -18.53
CA ALA A 8 -44.37 75.38 -17.22
C ALA A 8 -43.55 74.52 -16.21
N GLY A 9 -43.52 75.04 -14.96
CA GLY A 9 -43.29 74.35 -13.66
C GLY A 9 -41.87 74.53 -13.11
N LEU A 10 -41.53 75.33 -12.08
CA LEU A 10 -42.08 75.69 -10.75
C LEU A 10 -41.88 74.63 -9.63
N GLN A 11 -40.81 74.86 -8.83
CA GLN A 11 -40.62 74.64 -7.36
C GLN A 11 -40.76 73.21 -6.76
N ASP A 12 -39.73 72.65 -6.12
CA ASP A 12 -39.30 72.78 -4.70
C ASP A 12 -39.84 71.64 -3.80
N GLY A 13 -39.04 71.18 -2.82
CA GLY A 13 -39.58 70.49 -1.63
C GLY A 13 -39.10 69.06 -1.30
N ARG A 14 -37.98 68.97 -0.57
CA ARG A 14 -37.86 68.37 0.78
C ARG A 14 -38.63 67.06 1.18
N GLN A 15 -37.82 66.01 1.43
CA GLN A 15 -37.79 65.04 2.58
C GLN A 15 -38.96 64.12 3.03
N GLN A 16 -38.53 62.87 3.32
CA GLN A 16 -38.84 61.99 4.49
C GLN A 16 -40.06 61.03 4.50
N GLY A 17 -39.76 59.76 4.81
CA GLY A 17 -40.59 58.95 5.72
C GLY A 17 -41.00 57.53 5.29
N ALA A 18 -40.07 56.55 5.19
CA ALA A 18 -40.44 55.11 5.11
C ALA A 18 -39.28 54.14 5.40
N HIS A 19 -38.74 54.07 6.63
CA HIS A 19 -37.57 53.21 6.93
C HIS A 19 -37.72 52.24 8.12
N SER A 20 -38.93 51.98 8.63
CA SER A 20 -39.09 51.19 9.88
C SER A 20 -39.76 49.81 9.75
N LYS A 21 -40.56 49.52 8.71
CA LYS A 21 -41.32 48.24 8.64
C LYS A 21 -40.61 47.08 7.93
N GLN A 22 -39.55 47.33 7.16
CA GLN A 22 -38.95 46.29 6.31
C GLN A 22 -37.84 45.47 7.00
N HIS A 23 -37.31 45.97 8.12
CA HIS A 23 -36.16 45.36 8.79
C HIS A 23 -36.52 44.12 9.62
N VAL A 24 -37.73 44.04 10.16
CA VAL A 24 -38.15 42.93 11.05
C VAL A 24 -38.38 41.62 10.29
N HIS A 25 -38.95 41.71 9.07
CA HIS A 25 -39.26 40.52 8.27
C HIS A 25 -38.03 39.83 7.67
N ILE A 26 -36.94 40.57 7.44
CA ILE A 26 -35.69 40.03 6.91
C ILE A 26 -34.91 39.31 8.02
N PHE A 27 -34.93 39.84 9.25
CA PHE A 27 -34.20 39.26 10.37
C PHE A 27 -34.73 37.88 10.79
N MET A 28 -36.06 37.66 10.80
CA MET A 28 -36.63 36.34 11.15
C MET A 28 -36.36 35.24 10.10
N LYS A 29 -36.23 35.58 8.81
CA LYS A 29 -36.00 34.58 7.75
C LYS A 29 -34.57 34.05 7.71
N ASN A 30 -33.59 34.86 8.12
CA ASN A 30 -32.18 34.45 8.09
C ASN A 30 -31.84 33.50 9.24
N SER A 31 -32.43 33.68 10.43
CA SER A 31 -32.14 32.83 11.59
C SER A 31 -32.52 31.36 11.40
N LEU A 32 -33.56 31.05 10.61
CA LEU A 32 -34.08 29.69 10.46
C LEU A 32 -33.32 28.83 9.42
N VAL A 33 -32.55 29.46 8.52
CA VAL A 33 -31.74 28.78 7.49
C VAL A 33 -30.39 28.33 8.06
N GLU A 34 -29.80 29.13 8.96
CA GLU A 34 -28.53 28.82 9.63
C GLU A 34 -28.65 27.59 10.54
N ASP A 35 -29.74 27.46 11.30
CA ASP A 35 -29.97 26.31 12.19
C ASP A 35 -29.97 24.96 11.45
N ARG A 36 -30.58 24.91 10.26
CA ARG A 36 -30.67 23.68 9.46
C ARG A 36 -29.32 23.25 8.88
N MET A 37 -28.45 24.21 8.56
CA MET A 37 -27.10 23.91 8.08
C MET A 37 -26.19 23.48 9.23
N ILE A 38 -26.29 24.14 10.39
CA ILE A 38 -25.53 23.79 11.59
C ILE A 38 -25.86 22.37 12.05
N VAL A 39 -27.14 21.99 12.12
CA VAL A 39 -27.56 20.63 12.49
C VAL A 39 -26.99 19.57 11.55
N ARG A 40 -26.95 19.85 10.24
CA ARG A 40 -26.35 18.93 9.25
C ARG A 40 -24.85 18.80 9.43
N ILE A 41 -24.16 19.90 9.69
CA ILE A 41 -22.71 19.90 9.95
C ILE A 41 -22.40 19.12 11.22
N LEU A 42 -23.18 19.31 12.30
CA LEU A 42 -23.01 18.59 13.56
C LEU A 42 -23.26 17.09 13.40
N LEU A 43 -24.29 16.69 12.63
CA LEU A 43 -24.57 15.27 12.34
C LEU A 43 -23.46 14.61 11.52
N LEU A 44 -22.90 15.32 10.54
CA LEU A 44 -21.79 14.83 9.72
C LEU A 44 -20.49 14.72 10.55
N ALA A 45 -20.21 15.71 11.40
CA ALA A 45 -19.06 15.66 12.31
C ALA A 45 -19.18 14.50 13.31
N TYR A 46 -20.37 14.28 13.87
CA TYR A 46 -20.63 13.19 14.80
C TYR A 46 -20.49 11.81 14.13
N SER A 47 -21.01 11.65 12.91
CA SER A 47 -20.87 10.39 12.16
C SER A 47 -19.42 10.08 11.75
N LEU A 48 -18.61 11.11 11.44
CA LEU A 48 -17.18 10.94 11.19
C LEU A 48 -16.40 10.55 12.46
N LEU A 49 -16.79 11.06 13.63
CA LEU A 49 -16.19 10.70 14.93
C LEU A 49 -16.51 9.25 15.36
N LEU A 50 -17.65 8.69 14.95
CA LEU A 50 -17.99 7.28 15.19
C LEU A 50 -17.33 6.30 14.21
N ALA A 51 -16.73 6.77 13.11
CA ALA A 51 -16.14 5.92 12.08
C ALA A 51 -14.66 5.59 12.31
N SER A 52 -14.03 6.12 13.35
CA SER A 52 -12.68 5.73 13.77
C SER A 52 -12.76 4.50 14.69
N GLU A 53 -11.94 3.49 14.39
CA GLU A 53 -11.79 2.19 15.10
C GLU A 53 -12.62 1.02 14.54
N LEU A 54 -12.33 0.63 13.30
CA LEU A 54 -12.32 -0.79 12.93
C LEU A 54 -10.94 -1.10 12.35
N PRO A 55 -10.05 -1.81 13.06
CA PRO A 55 -8.93 -2.44 12.39
C PRO A 55 -9.51 -3.45 11.41
N ALA A 56 -9.51 -3.11 10.12
CA ALA A 56 -9.73 -4.05 9.05
C ALA A 56 -8.53 -5.02 9.05
N ALA A 57 -8.57 -6.02 9.93
CA ALA A 57 -7.70 -7.17 9.84
C ALA A 57 -8.15 -7.96 8.61
N SER A 58 -7.65 -7.59 7.43
CA SER A 58 -7.63 -8.52 6.31
C SER A 58 -6.73 -9.67 6.74
N GLN A 59 -7.36 -10.75 7.23
CA GLN A 59 -6.70 -12.04 7.26
C GLN A 59 -6.55 -12.48 5.81
N GLN A 60 -5.58 -11.90 5.10
CA GLN A 60 -5.10 -12.51 3.87
C GLN A 60 -4.71 -13.95 4.25
N PRO A 61 -5.16 -14.96 3.50
CA PRO A 61 -4.65 -16.31 3.69
C PRO A 61 -3.13 -16.21 3.65
N LYS A 62 -2.46 -16.58 4.74
CA LYS A 62 -1.00 -16.67 4.73
C LYS A 62 -0.66 -17.75 3.71
N ASP A 63 -0.06 -17.34 2.60
CA ASP A 63 0.48 -18.27 1.61
C ASP A 63 1.40 -19.27 2.32
N ASP A 64 1.34 -20.56 1.92
CA ASP A 64 2.27 -21.56 2.43
C ASP A 64 3.70 -21.08 2.12
N PRO A 65 4.55 -20.83 3.14
CA PRO A 65 5.91 -20.37 2.89
C PRO A 65 6.73 -21.41 2.11
N TRP A 66 6.26 -22.66 1.99
CA TRP A 66 6.94 -23.73 1.28
C TRP A 66 6.38 -23.93 -0.13
N ASN A 67 6.94 -23.19 -1.10
CA ASN A 67 6.49 -23.21 -2.48
C ASN A 67 7.54 -23.86 -3.41
N PRO A 68 7.17 -24.87 -4.22
CA PRO A 68 8.10 -25.47 -5.19
C PRO A 68 8.56 -24.49 -6.28
N HIS A 69 7.78 -23.44 -6.57
CA HIS A 69 8.09 -22.45 -7.59
C HIS A 69 9.41 -21.71 -7.34
N HIS A 70 9.81 -21.55 -6.07
CA HIS A 70 11.12 -20.97 -5.72
C HIS A 70 12.29 -21.78 -6.27
N ILE A 71 12.12 -23.10 -6.44
CA ILE A 71 13.11 -23.99 -7.05
C ILE A 71 13.01 -23.95 -8.58
N ASP A 72 11.79 -23.94 -9.12
CA ASP A 72 11.56 -23.95 -10.57
C ASP A 72 12.13 -22.72 -11.29
N ALA A 73 12.16 -21.57 -10.62
CA ALA A 73 12.73 -20.33 -11.12
C ALA A 73 14.27 -20.33 -11.21
N LEU A 74 14.96 -21.32 -10.62
CA LEU A 74 16.42 -21.35 -10.59
C LEU A 74 17.05 -21.83 -11.91
N PRO A 75 18.33 -21.51 -12.18
CA PRO A 75 19.07 -22.07 -13.30
C PRO A 75 19.07 -23.61 -13.31
N PRO A 76 19.08 -24.26 -14.49
CA PRO A 76 19.01 -25.72 -14.61
C PRO A 76 20.07 -26.48 -13.80
N ASP A 77 21.29 -25.96 -13.75
CA ASP A 77 22.39 -26.57 -12.99
C ASP A 77 22.08 -26.66 -11.49
N ILE A 78 21.43 -25.63 -10.94
CA ILE A 78 21.09 -25.55 -9.51
C ILE A 78 19.86 -26.41 -9.21
N ARG A 79 18.85 -26.41 -10.10
CA ARG A 79 17.69 -27.31 -9.98
C ARG A 79 18.12 -28.78 -9.97
N HIS A 80 19.07 -29.14 -10.83
CA HIS A 80 19.61 -30.50 -10.87
C HIS A 80 20.34 -30.88 -9.57
N TYR A 81 21.11 -29.94 -9.00
CA TYR A 81 21.75 -30.15 -7.70
C TYR A 81 20.73 -30.41 -6.58
N ILE A 82 19.64 -29.64 -6.53
CA ILE A 82 18.55 -29.81 -5.56
C ILE A 82 17.85 -31.16 -5.76
N ALA A 83 17.56 -31.55 -7.00
CA ALA A 83 16.93 -32.83 -7.30
C ALA A 83 17.79 -34.02 -6.85
N ALA A 84 19.11 -33.93 -7.01
CA ALA A 84 20.05 -34.95 -6.56
C ALA A 84 20.08 -35.10 -5.02
N ILE A 85 19.89 -34.00 -4.28
CA ILE A 85 19.75 -34.03 -2.82
C ILE A 85 18.41 -34.63 -2.43
N CYS A 86 17.32 -34.11 -2.99
CA CYS A 86 15.99 -34.35 -2.45
C CYS A 86 15.40 -35.71 -2.80
N LYS A 87 15.83 -36.35 -3.90
CA LYS A 87 15.35 -37.68 -4.33
C LYS A 87 13.81 -37.81 -4.35
N GLY A 88 13.12 -36.70 -4.62
CA GLY A 88 11.66 -36.60 -4.51
C GLY A 88 11.19 -35.14 -4.57
N PRO A 89 9.90 -34.88 -4.29
CA PRO A 89 9.34 -33.53 -4.29
C PRO A 89 10.08 -32.62 -3.32
N ALA A 90 10.42 -31.42 -3.80
CA ALA A 90 11.11 -30.40 -3.03
C ALA A 90 10.27 -29.13 -2.96
N ARG A 91 10.27 -28.49 -1.80
CA ARG A 91 9.65 -27.18 -1.58
C ARG A 91 10.64 -26.30 -0.84
N ALA A 92 10.64 -25.00 -1.12
CA ALA A 92 11.57 -24.08 -0.49
C ALA A 92 10.83 -22.83 0.01
N GLN A 93 11.45 -22.09 0.93
CA GLN A 93 11.01 -20.73 1.24
C GLN A 93 11.56 -19.73 0.24
N HIS A 94 11.01 -18.50 0.29
CA HIS A 94 11.44 -17.40 -0.57
C HIS A 94 12.96 -17.14 -0.50
N ASP A 95 13.52 -17.10 0.72
CA ASP A 95 14.92 -16.75 0.96
C ASP A 95 15.91 -17.91 0.82
N PHE A 96 15.46 -19.08 0.35
CA PHE A 96 16.37 -20.23 0.19
C PHE A 96 17.46 -19.99 -0.86
N ALA A 97 17.24 -19.10 -1.82
CA ALA A 97 18.18 -18.81 -2.88
C ALA A 97 18.29 -17.31 -3.14
N THR A 98 19.52 -16.79 -3.14
CA THR A 98 19.81 -15.39 -3.43
C THR A 98 20.83 -15.27 -4.55
N TYR A 99 20.55 -14.44 -5.55
CA TYR A 99 21.50 -14.11 -6.61
C TYR A 99 22.21 -12.79 -6.33
N SER A 100 23.54 -12.79 -6.40
CA SER A 100 24.38 -11.59 -6.39
C SER A 100 24.80 -11.26 -7.83
N PRO A 101 24.32 -10.14 -8.40
CA PRO A 101 24.73 -9.71 -9.75
C PRO A 101 26.23 -9.38 -9.84
N THR A 102 26.78 -8.75 -8.80
CA THR A 102 28.20 -8.34 -8.75
C THR A 102 29.15 -9.52 -8.83
N GLU A 103 28.85 -10.57 -8.08
CA GLU A 103 29.68 -11.79 -8.06
C GLU A 103 29.23 -12.83 -9.10
N ARG A 104 28.12 -12.56 -9.80
CA ARG A 104 27.41 -13.53 -10.66
C ARG A 104 27.24 -14.88 -9.96
N ARG A 105 26.82 -14.82 -8.70
CA ARG A 105 26.82 -15.94 -7.75
C ARG A 105 25.43 -16.19 -7.20
N TRP A 106 24.98 -17.43 -7.22
CA TRP A 106 23.85 -17.91 -6.43
C TRP A 106 24.35 -18.44 -5.09
N ARG A 107 23.70 -18.01 -4.01
CA ARG A 107 23.85 -18.56 -2.67
C ARG A 107 22.59 -19.35 -2.34
N ILE A 108 22.74 -20.61 -2.00
CA ILE A 108 21.64 -21.52 -1.68
C ILE A 108 21.79 -21.96 -0.23
N ASN A 109 20.79 -21.63 0.58
CA ASN A 109 20.69 -22.07 1.96
C ASN A 109 19.78 -23.30 2.05
N LEU A 110 20.36 -24.47 2.38
CA LEU A 110 19.60 -25.72 2.47
C LEU A 110 18.70 -25.79 3.71
N GLU A 111 18.86 -24.86 4.66
CA GLU A 111 17.97 -24.75 5.81
C GLU A 111 16.51 -24.51 5.39
N TYR A 112 16.31 -23.60 4.42
CA TYR A 112 15.01 -23.23 3.91
C TYR A 112 14.55 -24.10 2.74
N LEU A 113 15.10 -25.32 2.63
CA LEU A 113 14.63 -26.37 1.73
C LEU A 113 13.90 -27.45 2.55
N ARG A 114 12.86 -28.05 1.96
CA ARG A 114 12.12 -29.19 2.50
C ARG A 114 12.06 -30.31 1.48
N CYS A 115 12.65 -31.45 1.84
CA CYS A 115 12.56 -32.72 1.16
C CYS A 115 13.20 -33.83 2.01
N ASP A 116 12.97 -35.09 1.64
CA ASP A 116 13.38 -36.25 2.44
C ASP A 116 14.91 -36.42 2.55
N GLY A 117 15.64 -36.05 1.49
CA GLY A 117 17.10 -36.23 1.43
C GLY A 117 17.95 -35.24 2.23
N LEU A 118 17.35 -34.28 2.94
CA LEU A 118 18.10 -33.24 3.66
C LEU A 118 18.83 -33.71 4.91
N ARG A 119 18.48 -34.87 5.48
CA ARG A 119 19.05 -35.34 6.75
C ARG A 119 20.57 -35.48 6.70
N ASP A 120 21.12 -35.89 5.55
CA ASP A 120 22.55 -36.08 5.33
C ASP A 120 23.32 -34.73 5.17
N PHE A 121 22.60 -33.63 4.98
CA PHE A 121 23.14 -32.29 4.74
C PHE A 121 23.03 -31.37 5.96
N ARG A 122 22.71 -31.93 7.13
CA ARG A 122 22.76 -31.23 8.43
C ARG A 122 23.82 -31.85 9.33
N ARG A 123 24.50 -31.02 10.11
CA ARG A 123 25.52 -31.44 11.09
C ARG A 123 25.22 -30.78 12.42
N LYS A 124 24.58 -31.51 13.35
CA LYS A 124 24.10 -30.94 14.62
C LYS A 124 23.21 -29.71 14.37
N ASP A 125 23.65 -28.54 14.81
CA ASP A 125 23.08 -27.21 14.66
C ASP A 125 23.55 -26.49 13.38
N GLN A 126 24.34 -27.15 12.53
CA GLN A 126 24.84 -26.58 11.29
C GLN A 126 24.06 -27.05 10.06
N CYS A 127 23.75 -26.09 9.20
CA CYS A 127 23.10 -26.26 7.92
C CYS A 127 24.13 -26.05 6.79
N LEU A 128 23.95 -26.78 5.69
CA LEU A 128 24.82 -26.62 4.53
C LEU A 128 24.38 -25.40 3.70
N ASP A 129 25.33 -24.53 3.43
CA ASP A 129 25.23 -23.50 2.39
C ASP A 129 26.09 -23.88 1.19
N VAL A 130 25.56 -23.61 0.01
CA VAL A 130 26.29 -23.83 -1.24
C VAL A 130 26.24 -22.61 -2.14
N ASP A 131 27.38 -22.32 -2.75
CA ASP A 131 27.51 -21.22 -3.70
C ASP A 131 27.72 -21.78 -5.11
N PHE A 132 27.06 -21.17 -6.08
CA PHE A 132 27.28 -21.41 -7.50
C PHE A 132 27.76 -20.14 -8.19
N ILE A 133 28.82 -20.21 -8.98
CA ILE A 133 29.30 -19.11 -9.81
C ILE A 133 28.97 -19.34 -11.27
N GLN A 134 28.72 -18.27 -12.01
CA GLN A 134 28.51 -18.34 -13.44
C GLN A 134 29.84 -18.54 -14.20
N ILE A 135 29.90 -19.58 -15.03
CA ILE A 135 31.00 -19.87 -15.96
C ILE A 135 30.40 -20.03 -17.37
N GLY A 136 30.60 -19.01 -18.20
CA GLY A 136 29.94 -18.90 -19.51
C GLY A 136 28.41 -18.85 -19.35
N SER A 137 27.71 -19.77 -20.01
CA SER A 137 26.24 -19.90 -19.94
C SER A 137 25.74 -20.79 -18.79
N ARG A 138 26.64 -21.36 -17.98
CA ARG A 138 26.28 -22.34 -16.94
C ARG A 138 26.68 -21.87 -15.56
N PHE A 139 26.04 -22.46 -14.55
CA PHE A 139 26.44 -22.31 -13.16
C PHE A 139 27.22 -23.54 -12.69
N ARG A 140 28.24 -23.31 -11.86
CA ARG A 140 29.11 -24.34 -11.29
C ARG A 140 29.23 -24.15 -9.79
N LEU A 141 29.21 -25.26 -9.06
CA LEU A 141 29.42 -25.25 -7.63
C LEU A 141 30.81 -24.69 -7.31
N ALA A 142 30.85 -23.62 -6.53
CA ALA A 142 32.07 -22.93 -6.13
C ALA A 142 32.44 -23.20 -4.66
N LYS A 143 31.45 -23.30 -3.78
CA LYS A 143 31.66 -23.48 -2.35
C LYS A 143 30.59 -24.37 -1.73
N LYS A 144 31.00 -25.15 -0.74
CA LYS A 144 30.14 -25.83 0.24
C LYS A 144 30.66 -25.48 1.63
N GLN A 145 29.79 -25.03 2.52
CA GLN A 145 30.16 -24.70 3.89
C GLN A 145 29.05 -25.05 4.86
N TYR A 146 29.38 -25.60 6.01
CA TYR A 146 28.43 -25.74 7.11
C TYR A 146 28.50 -24.48 7.97
N ARG A 147 27.35 -23.88 8.26
CA ARG A 147 27.20 -22.73 9.17
C ARG A 147 26.07 -23.01 10.15
N GLU A 148 26.04 -22.33 11.27
CA GLU A 148 24.91 -22.40 12.21
C GLU A 148 23.59 -22.14 11.46
N CYS A 149 22.59 -22.98 11.69
CA CYS A 149 21.23 -22.77 11.20
C CYS A 149 20.60 -21.59 11.96
N GLY A 150 19.65 -20.89 11.35
CA GLY A 150 18.82 -19.88 12.02
C GLY A 150 19.17 -18.43 11.66
N PHE A 151 19.49 -18.17 10.39
CA PHE A 151 19.54 -16.81 9.86
C PHE A 151 18.13 -16.19 9.72
#